data_AF-A0A7U9S2E2-F1
#
_entry.id   AF-A0A7U9S2E2-F1
#
_cell.length_a   1.000
_cell.length_b   1.000
_cell.length_c   1.000
_cell.angle_alpha   90.00
_cell.angle_beta   90.00
_cell.angle_gamma   90.00
#
_symmetry.space_group_name_H-M   'P 1'
#
loop_
_entity.id
_entity.type
_entity.pdbx_description
1 polymer ?
#
loop_
_entity_poly.entity_id
_entity_poly.type
_entity_poly.pdbx_seq_one_letter_code
_entity_poly.pdbx_strand_id
1 'polypeptide(L)'
;MPWITGKENEESSLRQNYIEKSYGCSPPKALFHALLPGSLTVEAALALPIFLFAMIMILFLFRMMQVQYLVGNSLDRAAAEASLFGGLSQKEAENLAKAMFYKELAVQKCPVSGIELGAAGFSWNSGKGDSDFIDLSVSYRMRFPLNFFGRRSLSFSNSCRMHRWTGNQDGAENREGKEWVYLTPTQNVYHIRRDCSHLKITIQSVTANGTIQKKYQPCGHCVRKKKPGAMVYITSEGDCYHMKIDCSGLKRTVYMVLKEQVKTKRACARCGGK
;
A
#
# COMPACT_ATOMS: atom_id res chain seq x y z
N MET A 1 78.65 30.92 5.42
CA MET A 1 78.77 31.97 4.37
C MET A 1 79.92 31.58 3.46
N PRO A 2 79.95 31.90 2.15
CA PRO A 2 79.00 32.65 1.29
C PRO A 2 78.42 31.74 0.16
N TRP A 3 77.29 31.96 -0.53
CA TRP A 3 76.74 33.08 -1.33
C TRP A 3 77.65 33.57 -2.46
N ILE A 4 77.47 32.99 -3.65
CA ILE A 4 77.76 33.66 -4.93
C ILE A 4 76.55 33.45 -5.86
N THR A 5 75.97 34.58 -6.23
CA THR A 5 74.90 34.78 -7.20
C THR A 5 75.40 34.61 -8.64
N GLY A 6 74.61 33.99 -9.50
CA GLY A 6 74.78 34.01 -10.95
C GLY A 6 73.43 33.82 -11.62
N LYS A 7 72.96 34.87 -12.29
CA LYS A 7 71.68 34.99 -12.99
C LYS A 7 71.98 34.82 -14.47
N GLU A 8 71.35 33.88 -15.18
CA GLU A 8 71.34 33.90 -16.64
C GLU A 8 70.14 33.11 -17.19
N ASN A 9 69.53 33.71 -18.22
CA ASN A 9 68.24 33.37 -18.82
C ASN A 9 68.37 32.13 -19.72
N GLU A 10 67.50 31.15 -19.53
CA GLU A 10 67.37 30.00 -20.43
C GLU A 10 66.28 30.30 -21.48
N GLU A 11 66.63 31.06 -22.54
CA GLU A 11 65.94 30.92 -23.83
C GLU A 11 66.63 29.79 -24.60
N SER A 12 66.18 28.55 -24.40
CA SER A 12 66.65 27.42 -25.21
C SER A 12 65.84 27.33 -26.50
N SER A 13 66.31 28.01 -27.54
CA SER A 13 65.85 27.82 -28.91
C SER A 13 66.28 26.44 -29.41
N LEU A 14 65.38 25.46 -29.44
CA LEU A 14 65.65 24.17 -30.08
C LEU A 14 65.13 24.15 -31.52
N ARG A 15 65.89 24.79 -32.42
CA ARG A 15 65.94 24.39 -33.83
C ARG A 15 66.84 23.16 -33.93
N GLN A 16 66.26 21.97 -33.83
CA GLN A 16 66.99 20.73 -34.10
C GLN A 16 66.89 20.43 -35.61
N ASN A 17 68.01 20.59 -36.30
CA ASN A 17 68.19 20.23 -37.71
C ASN A 17 68.06 18.70 -37.89
N TYR A 18 67.29 18.32 -38.91
CA TYR A 18 67.08 16.95 -39.34
C TYR A 18 68.30 16.46 -40.15
N ILE A 19 68.95 15.37 -39.72
CA ILE A 19 69.93 14.64 -40.52
C ILE A 19 69.37 13.23 -40.73
N GLU A 20 69.00 12.92 -41.97
CA GLU A 20 68.63 11.59 -42.42
C GLU A 20 69.86 10.67 -42.44
N LYS A 21 69.73 9.49 -41.84
CA LYS A 21 70.46 8.28 -42.26
C LYS A 21 69.52 7.09 -42.23
N SER A 22 69.27 6.54 -43.41
CA SER A 22 68.48 5.34 -43.65
C SER A 22 69.25 4.08 -43.25
N TYR A 23 68.73 3.33 -42.29
CA TYR A 23 68.92 1.88 -42.22
C TYR A 23 67.60 1.23 -41.78
N GLY A 24 67.20 0.21 -42.53
CA GLY A 24 65.88 -0.40 -42.46
C GLY A 24 65.54 -0.98 -41.09
N CYS A 25 64.45 -0.48 -40.53
CA CYS A 25 63.49 -1.23 -39.72
C CYS A 25 62.21 -0.38 -39.73
N SER A 26 61.15 -0.87 -40.38
CA SER A 26 59.86 -0.17 -40.40
C SER A 26 59.41 0.07 -38.94
N PRO A 27 59.27 1.33 -38.48
CA PRO A 27 58.58 1.56 -37.23
C PRO A 27 57.13 1.12 -37.43
N PRO A 28 56.42 0.64 -36.38
CA PRO A 28 54.99 0.43 -36.53
C PRO A 28 54.41 1.78 -36.99
N LYS A 29 53.70 1.77 -38.11
CA LYS A 29 52.90 2.91 -38.56
C LYS A 29 51.86 3.18 -37.48
N ALA A 30 52.28 3.87 -36.43
CA ALA A 30 51.36 4.51 -35.53
C ALA A 30 50.56 5.47 -36.42
N LEU A 31 49.25 5.26 -36.44
CA LEU A 31 48.27 6.12 -37.09
C LEU A 31 48.26 7.48 -36.39
N PHE A 32 49.36 8.22 -36.46
CA PHE A 32 49.35 9.65 -36.23
C PHE A 32 48.74 10.27 -37.47
N HIS A 33 47.41 10.29 -37.52
CA HIS A 33 46.72 11.31 -38.29
C HIS A 33 47.38 12.64 -37.89
N ALA A 34 47.93 13.36 -38.87
CA ALA A 34 48.41 14.71 -38.67
C ALA A 34 47.19 15.52 -38.18
N LEU A 35 47.07 15.69 -36.88
CA LEU A 35 46.04 16.51 -36.25
C LEU A 35 46.28 17.93 -36.74
N LEU A 36 45.46 18.38 -37.69
CA LEU A 36 45.51 19.77 -38.12
C LEU A 36 45.35 20.67 -36.88
N PRO A 37 46.13 21.76 -36.76
CA PRO A 37 45.96 22.70 -35.66
C PRO A 37 44.51 23.16 -35.60
N GLY A 38 43.83 22.85 -34.48
CA GLY A 38 42.40 23.14 -34.28
C GLY A 38 41.43 21.97 -34.50
N SER A 39 41.86 20.75 -34.90
CA SER A 39 40.91 19.62 -35.03
C SER A 39 40.29 19.24 -33.68
N LEU A 40 41.07 19.27 -32.60
CA LEU A 40 40.60 19.03 -31.24
C LEU A 40 39.47 19.98 -30.80
N THR A 41 39.52 21.26 -31.18
CA THR A 41 38.47 22.22 -30.83
C THR A 41 37.22 22.03 -31.67
N VAL A 42 37.36 21.69 -32.96
CA VAL A 42 36.22 21.37 -33.85
C VAL A 42 35.53 20.08 -33.42
N GLU A 43 36.30 19.04 -33.10
CA GLU A 43 35.78 17.78 -32.57
C GLU A 43 35.07 18.00 -31.24
N ALA A 44 35.66 18.76 -30.31
CA ALA A 44 35.01 19.10 -29.04
C ALA A 44 33.73 19.93 -29.22
N ALA A 45 33.72 20.88 -30.17
CA ALA A 45 32.55 21.71 -30.46
C ALA A 45 31.34 20.91 -31.00
N LEU A 46 31.59 19.75 -31.63
CA LEU A 46 30.54 18.83 -32.10
C LEU A 46 30.19 17.75 -31.06
N ALA A 47 31.20 17.20 -30.39
CA ALA A 47 31.02 16.11 -29.42
C ALA A 47 30.31 16.59 -28.14
N LEU A 48 30.65 17.79 -27.63
CA LEU A 48 30.09 18.28 -26.37
C LEU A 48 28.56 18.51 -26.42
N PRO A 49 27.98 19.17 -27.43
CA PRO A 49 26.52 19.31 -27.52
C PRO A 49 25.79 17.98 -27.63
N ILE A 50 26.33 17.01 -28.38
CA ILE A 50 25.74 15.68 -28.52
C ILE A 50 25.79 14.93 -27.20
N PHE A 51 26.91 15.02 -26.47
CA PHE A 51 27.05 14.41 -25.15
C PHE A 51 26.07 15.03 -24.14
N LEU A 52 25.97 16.36 -24.08
CA LEU A 52 25.03 17.06 -23.19
C LEU A 52 23.58 16.71 -23.54
N PHE A 53 23.25 16.65 -24.83
CA PHE A 53 21.95 16.19 -25.29
C PHE A 53 21.64 14.78 -24.78
N ALA A 54 22.57 13.83 -24.93
CA ALA A 54 22.39 12.46 -24.45
C ALA A 54 22.17 12.42 -22.92
N MET A 55 22.93 13.22 -22.16
CA MET A 55 22.75 13.32 -20.71
C MET A 55 21.38 13.88 -20.32
N ILE A 56 20.93 14.97 -20.97
CA ILE A 56 19.59 15.55 -20.74
C ILE A 56 18.49 14.52 -21.05
N MET A 57 18.65 13.76 -22.14
CA MET A 57 17.71 12.72 -22.52
C MET A 57 17.63 11.59 -21.49
N ILE A 58 18.77 11.13 -20.97
CA ILE A 58 18.81 10.12 -19.90
C ILE A 58 18.12 10.63 -18.63
N LEU A 59 18.42 11.86 -18.20
CA LEU A 59 17.75 12.48 -17.05
C LEU A 59 16.24 12.62 -17.26
N PHE A 60 15.82 12.94 -18.48
CA PHE A 60 14.40 13.00 -18.83
C PHE A 60 13.72 11.63 -18.78
N LEU A 61 14.39 10.56 -19.21
CA LEU A 61 13.85 9.19 -19.07
C LEU A 61 13.61 8.83 -17.61
N PHE A 62 14.54 9.15 -16.71
CA PHE A 62 14.33 8.96 -15.27
C PHE A 62 13.14 9.76 -14.75
N ARG A 63 13.00 11.02 -15.19
CA ARG A 63 11.87 11.86 -14.82
C ARG A 63 10.54 11.31 -15.33
N MET A 64 10.51 10.80 -16.55
CA MET A 64 9.36 10.14 -17.16
C MET A 64 8.95 8.91 -16.36
N MET A 65 9.90 8.01 -16.06
CA MET A 65 9.64 6.82 -15.23
C MET A 65 9.15 7.19 -13.83
N GLN A 66 9.74 8.22 -13.21
CA GLN A 66 9.31 8.71 -11.91
C GLN A 66 7.84 9.16 -11.93
N VAL A 67 7.44 9.97 -12.92
CA VAL A 67 6.05 10.42 -13.05
C VAL A 67 5.12 9.23 -13.30
N GLN A 68 5.48 8.35 -14.24
CA GLN A 68 4.65 7.19 -14.57
C GLN A 68 4.46 6.24 -13.39
N TYR A 69 5.50 6.04 -12.58
CA TYR A 69 5.43 5.26 -11.34
C TYR A 69 4.54 5.92 -10.29
N LEU A 70 4.73 7.22 -10.03
CA LEU A 70 3.94 7.93 -9.00
C LEU A 70 2.46 8.05 -9.39
N VAL A 71 2.18 8.32 -10.67
CA VAL A 71 0.80 8.33 -11.18
C VAL A 71 0.17 6.95 -11.05
N GLY A 72 0.86 5.88 -11.47
CA GLY A 72 0.38 4.50 -11.31
C GLY A 72 0.10 4.12 -9.86
N ASN A 73 1.07 4.35 -8.98
CA ASN A 73 0.94 4.03 -7.56
C ASN A 73 -0.17 4.85 -6.86
N SER A 74 -0.34 6.13 -7.24
CA SER A 74 -1.47 6.94 -6.74
C SER A 74 -2.83 6.43 -7.23
N LEU A 75 -2.89 5.95 -8.48
CA LEU A 75 -4.09 5.33 -9.04
C LEU A 75 -4.44 4.03 -8.32
N ASP A 76 -3.46 3.15 -8.11
CA ASP A 76 -3.66 1.86 -7.44
C ASP A 76 -4.14 2.04 -6.00
N ARG A 77 -3.53 2.97 -5.25
CA ARG A 77 -3.97 3.28 -3.87
C ARG A 77 -5.37 3.87 -3.83
N ALA A 78 -5.68 4.79 -4.73
CA ALA A 78 -6.99 5.40 -4.79
C ALA A 78 -8.08 4.38 -5.16
N ALA A 79 -7.80 3.49 -6.11
CA ALA A 79 -8.69 2.40 -6.48
C ALA A 79 -8.89 1.40 -5.33
N ALA A 80 -7.81 1.03 -4.64
CA ALA A 80 -7.86 0.13 -3.48
C ALA A 80 -8.67 0.72 -2.32
N GLU A 81 -8.49 2.00 -2.01
CA GLU A 81 -9.22 2.63 -0.92
C GLU A 81 -10.70 2.83 -1.29
N ALA A 82 -11.00 3.23 -2.54
CA ALA A 82 -12.37 3.32 -3.04
C ALA A 82 -13.09 1.96 -3.11
N SER A 83 -12.36 0.87 -3.39
CA SER A 83 -12.96 -0.47 -3.48
C SER A 83 -13.48 -1.00 -2.15
N LEU A 84 -12.98 -0.50 -1.02
CA LEU A 84 -13.43 -0.88 0.32
C LEU A 84 -14.82 -0.32 0.68
N PHE A 85 -15.28 0.72 -0.01
CA PHE A 85 -16.58 1.33 0.26
C PHE A 85 -17.70 0.53 -0.41
N GLY A 86 -18.36 -0.32 0.38
CA GLY A 86 -19.55 -1.06 -0.03
C GLY A 86 -20.79 -0.16 -0.18
N GLY A 87 -21.75 -0.58 -1.01
CA GLY A 87 -23.05 0.09 -1.17
C GLY A 87 -23.06 1.38 -1.99
N LEU A 88 -21.90 1.84 -2.49
CA LEU A 88 -21.84 2.98 -3.42
C LEU A 88 -22.28 2.58 -4.83
N SER A 89 -22.93 3.49 -5.56
CA SER A 89 -23.09 3.33 -6.99
C SER A 89 -21.72 3.34 -7.69
N GLN A 90 -21.65 2.82 -8.93
CA GLN A 90 -20.41 2.82 -9.70
C GLN A 90 -19.85 4.24 -9.87
N LYS A 91 -20.69 5.23 -10.20
CA LYS A 91 -20.26 6.62 -10.41
C LYS A 91 -19.72 7.26 -9.13
N GLU A 92 -20.32 6.96 -7.98
CA GLU A 92 -19.81 7.45 -6.69
C GLU A 92 -18.46 6.85 -6.35
N ALA A 93 -18.28 5.54 -6.56
CA ALA A 93 -17.00 4.88 -6.35
C ALA A 93 -15.90 5.44 -7.28
N GLU A 94 -16.23 5.67 -8.56
CA GLU A 94 -15.29 6.30 -9.51
C GLU A 94 -14.93 7.74 -9.11
N ASN A 95 -15.91 8.55 -8.71
CA ASN A 95 -15.66 9.93 -8.29
C ASN A 95 -14.84 9.99 -7.00
N LEU A 96 -15.12 9.10 -6.06
CA LEU A 96 -14.34 8.94 -4.84
C LEU A 96 -12.89 8.58 -5.17
N ALA A 97 -12.67 7.59 -6.03
CA ALA A 97 -11.34 7.19 -6.45
C ALA A 97 -10.59 8.34 -7.16
N LYS A 98 -11.26 9.13 -8.01
CA LYS A 98 -10.65 10.31 -8.63
C LYS A 98 -10.23 11.37 -7.60
N ALA A 99 -11.06 11.64 -6.59
CA ALA A 99 -10.70 12.56 -5.52
C ALA A 99 -9.49 12.05 -4.71
N MET A 100 -9.47 10.75 -4.41
CA MET A 100 -8.39 10.11 -3.65
C MET A 100 -7.09 10.04 -4.44
N PHE A 101 -7.16 9.90 -5.76
CA PHE A 101 -6.00 10.00 -6.65
C PHE A 101 -5.29 11.34 -6.52
N TYR A 102 -6.02 12.46 -6.54
CA TYR A 102 -5.41 13.78 -6.38
C TYR A 102 -4.80 13.99 -4.98
N LYS A 103 -5.45 13.45 -3.94
CA LYS A 103 -4.89 13.41 -2.59
C LYS A 103 -3.59 12.61 -2.55
N GLU A 104 -3.56 11.42 -3.13
CA GLU A 104 -2.36 10.56 -3.17
C GLU A 104 -1.22 11.18 -3.98
N LEU A 105 -1.50 11.84 -5.11
CA LEU A 105 -0.50 12.58 -5.86
C LEU A 105 0.19 13.65 -5.01
N ALA A 106 -0.58 14.38 -4.18
CA ALA A 106 -0.05 15.40 -3.29
C ALA A 106 0.79 14.79 -2.16
N VAL A 107 0.32 13.70 -1.53
CA VAL A 107 1.05 12.97 -0.48
C VAL A 107 2.38 12.42 -1.01
N GLN A 108 2.37 11.87 -2.23
CA GLN A 108 3.55 11.31 -2.88
C GLN A 108 4.48 12.36 -3.49
N LYS A 109 4.12 13.66 -3.40
CA LYS A 109 4.88 14.79 -3.98
C LYS A 109 5.17 14.57 -5.47
N CYS A 110 4.16 14.11 -6.21
CA CYS A 110 4.30 13.85 -7.63
C CYS A 110 4.70 15.13 -8.37
N PRO A 111 5.74 15.09 -9.23
CA PRO A 111 6.19 16.27 -9.95
C PRO A 111 5.29 16.58 -11.15
N VAL A 112 4.10 17.09 -10.87
CA VAL A 112 3.10 17.45 -11.87
C VAL A 112 3.55 18.57 -12.81
N SER A 113 4.62 19.31 -12.49
CA SER A 113 5.20 20.33 -13.38
C SER A 113 5.71 19.77 -14.72
N GLY A 114 6.02 18.48 -14.78
CA GLY A 114 6.39 17.80 -16.03
C GLY A 114 5.20 17.46 -16.93
N ILE A 115 3.97 17.60 -16.42
CA ILE A 115 2.72 17.27 -17.10
C ILE A 115 2.14 18.54 -17.73
N GLU A 116 1.66 18.46 -18.97
CA GLU A 116 0.93 19.54 -19.60
C GLU A 116 -0.31 19.92 -18.76
N LEU A 117 -0.51 21.21 -18.49
CA LEU A 117 -1.58 21.71 -17.61
C LEU A 117 -1.46 21.27 -16.14
N GLY A 118 -0.31 20.71 -15.73
CA GLY A 118 -0.05 20.31 -14.35
C GLY A 118 -1.06 19.28 -13.85
N ALA A 119 -1.59 19.49 -12.65
CA ALA A 119 -2.62 18.61 -12.08
C ALA A 119 -3.94 18.61 -12.87
N ALA A 120 -4.23 19.64 -13.67
CA ALA A 120 -5.42 19.66 -14.52
C ALA A 120 -5.23 18.88 -15.85
N GLY A 121 -4.03 18.35 -16.10
CA GLY A 121 -3.69 17.63 -17.34
C GLY A 121 -4.19 16.18 -17.42
N PHE A 122 -4.77 15.66 -16.34
CA PHE A 122 -5.24 14.28 -16.30
C PHE A 122 -6.63 14.16 -16.94
N SER A 123 -6.71 13.34 -17.99
CA SER A 123 -7.95 12.94 -18.64
C SER A 123 -8.37 11.56 -18.17
N TRP A 124 -9.64 11.39 -17.84
CA TRP A 124 -10.17 10.15 -17.26
C TRP A 124 -11.06 9.40 -18.23
N ASN A 125 -10.80 8.11 -18.39
CA ASN A 125 -11.69 7.17 -19.05
C ASN A 125 -12.08 6.09 -18.03
N SER A 126 -13.38 5.85 -17.86
CA SER A 126 -13.86 4.71 -17.09
C SER A 126 -14.10 3.51 -18.03
N GLY A 127 -13.83 2.31 -17.51
CA GLY A 127 -14.08 1.05 -18.22
C GLY A 127 -15.58 0.75 -18.36
N LYS A 128 -15.90 -0.36 -19.02
CA LYS A 128 -17.29 -0.84 -19.09
C LYS A 128 -17.77 -1.16 -17.67
N GLY A 129 -18.97 -0.70 -17.34
CA GLY A 129 -19.54 -0.74 -15.99
C GLY A 129 -19.91 -2.12 -15.50
N ASP A 130 -18.89 -2.91 -15.18
CA ASP A 130 -19.02 -4.08 -14.33
C ASP A 130 -19.21 -3.61 -12.89
N SER A 131 -20.35 -3.92 -12.28
CA SER A 131 -20.70 -3.46 -10.93
C SER A 131 -19.72 -3.92 -9.87
N ASP A 132 -19.02 -5.01 -10.15
CA ASP A 132 -18.14 -5.69 -9.20
C ASP A 132 -16.71 -5.17 -9.25
N PHE A 133 -16.38 -4.34 -10.24
CA PHE A 133 -15.04 -3.79 -10.42
C PHE A 133 -15.05 -2.26 -10.47
N ILE A 134 -13.93 -1.67 -10.09
CA ILE A 134 -13.62 -0.26 -10.33
C ILE A 134 -12.55 -0.26 -11.42
N ASP A 135 -12.94 0.21 -12.61
CA ASP A 135 -12.06 0.36 -13.77
C ASP A 135 -11.73 1.84 -13.97
N LEU A 136 -10.47 2.20 -13.71
CA LEU A 136 -9.98 3.56 -13.86
C LEU A 136 -8.84 3.59 -14.87
N SER A 137 -8.94 4.49 -15.85
CA SER A 137 -7.84 4.81 -16.75
C SER A 137 -7.61 6.31 -16.76
N VAL A 138 -6.35 6.70 -16.55
CA VAL A 138 -5.91 8.09 -16.58
C VAL A 138 -4.90 8.27 -17.71
N SER A 139 -5.12 9.29 -18.54
CA SER A 139 -4.25 9.67 -19.65
C SER A 139 -3.74 11.08 -19.44
N TYR A 140 -2.47 11.32 -19.74
CA TYR A 140 -1.81 12.63 -19.57
C TYR A 140 -0.68 12.78 -20.57
N ARG A 141 -0.23 14.03 -20.78
CA ARG A 141 0.88 14.33 -21.68
C ARG A 141 2.04 14.97 -20.93
N MET A 142 3.25 14.48 -21.16
CA MET A 142 4.47 15.10 -20.63
C MET A 142 5.17 15.92 -21.69
N ARG A 143 5.67 17.10 -21.30
CA ARG A 143 6.43 17.98 -22.19
C ARG A 143 7.82 17.43 -22.42
N PHE A 144 8.29 17.50 -23.66
CA PHE A 144 9.66 17.16 -23.97
C PHE A 144 10.60 18.25 -23.43
N PRO A 145 11.79 17.92 -22.88
CA PRO A 145 12.71 18.92 -22.30
C PRO A 145 13.33 19.84 -23.36
N LEU A 146 13.28 19.43 -24.62
CA LEU A 146 13.85 20.09 -25.79
C LEU A 146 12.82 20.16 -26.91
N ASN A 147 12.68 21.33 -27.55
CA ASN A 147 11.78 21.48 -28.69
C ASN A 147 12.52 21.15 -29.99
N PHE A 148 12.53 19.88 -30.41
CA PHE A 148 13.07 19.47 -31.71
C PHE A 148 12.04 18.67 -32.53
N PHE A 149 12.13 18.73 -33.87
CA PHE A 149 11.29 17.97 -34.80
C PHE A 149 9.76 18.11 -34.63
N GLY A 150 9.27 19.27 -34.16
CA GLY A 150 7.84 19.60 -34.12
C GLY A 150 6.99 18.87 -33.08
N ARG A 151 7.52 17.83 -32.41
CA ARG A 151 6.81 17.08 -31.37
C ARG A 151 7.07 17.73 -30.00
N ARG A 152 6.00 18.23 -29.36
CA ARG A 152 6.10 19.01 -28.11
C ARG A 152 5.78 18.20 -26.85
N SER A 153 5.19 17.01 -27.01
CA SER A 153 4.84 16.14 -25.89
C SER A 153 4.70 14.67 -26.24
N LEU A 154 4.77 13.85 -25.19
CA LEU A 154 4.57 12.40 -25.20
C LEU A 154 3.32 12.07 -24.41
N SER A 155 2.46 11.22 -24.95
CA SER A 155 1.23 10.76 -24.29
C SER A 155 1.49 9.49 -23.47
N PHE A 156 0.96 9.47 -22.26
CA PHE A 156 1.04 8.34 -21.34
C PHE A 156 -0.36 7.97 -20.86
N SER A 157 -0.53 6.71 -20.50
CA SER A 157 -1.71 6.23 -19.82
C SER A 157 -1.35 5.22 -18.73
N ASN A 158 -2.09 5.28 -17.63
CA ASN A 158 -2.06 4.31 -16.56
C ASN A 158 -3.49 3.82 -16.33
N SER A 159 -3.66 2.52 -16.14
CA SER A 159 -4.96 1.92 -15.90
C SER A 159 -4.90 0.97 -14.71
N CYS A 160 -5.96 0.93 -13.92
CA CYS A 160 -6.14 0.06 -12.78
C CYS A 160 -7.53 -0.56 -12.82
N ARG A 161 -7.61 -1.86 -12.53
CA ARG A 161 -8.85 -2.62 -12.35
C ARG A 161 -8.79 -3.27 -10.99
N MET A 162 -9.72 -2.91 -10.11
CA MET A 162 -9.77 -3.46 -8.75
C MET A 162 -11.16 -4.03 -8.46
N HIS A 163 -11.22 -5.22 -7.88
CA HIS A 163 -12.49 -5.81 -7.44
C HIS A 163 -13.03 -5.05 -6.22
N ARG A 164 -14.32 -4.79 -6.20
CA ARG A 164 -15.00 -4.08 -5.13
C ARG A 164 -15.23 -4.99 -3.94
N TRP A 165 -15.24 -4.40 -2.75
CA TRP A 165 -15.72 -5.10 -1.58
C TRP A 165 -17.24 -5.25 -1.69
N THR A 166 -17.67 -6.43 -2.12
CA THR A 166 -19.08 -6.82 -2.21
C THR A 166 -19.66 -7.20 -0.85
N GLY A 167 -18.79 -7.47 0.15
CA GLY A 167 -19.19 -8.02 1.45
C GLY A 167 -19.75 -9.43 1.32
N ASN A 168 -20.37 -9.94 2.38
CA ASN A 168 -21.06 -11.23 2.31
C ASN A 168 -22.44 -11.02 1.64
N GLN A 169 -22.47 -11.10 0.31
CA GLN A 169 -23.71 -11.02 -0.47
C GLN A 169 -24.52 -12.33 -0.48
N ASP A 170 -24.00 -13.44 0.10
CA ASP A 170 -24.64 -14.77 0.16
C ASP A 170 -25.88 -14.82 1.07
N GLY A 171 -26.79 -13.88 0.88
CA GLY A 171 -27.98 -13.73 1.67
C GLY A 171 -28.72 -12.42 1.57
N ALA A 172 -28.27 -11.41 0.81
CA ALA A 172 -29.03 -10.16 0.74
C ALA A 172 -30.35 -10.34 -0.05
N GLU A 173 -30.32 -11.02 -1.19
CA GLU A 173 -31.50 -11.18 -2.05
C GLU A 173 -32.51 -12.23 -1.56
N ASN A 174 -32.15 -13.05 -0.58
CA ASN A 174 -32.95 -14.20 -0.17
C ASN A 174 -33.26 -14.23 1.34
N ARG A 175 -33.12 -13.09 2.05
CA ARG A 175 -33.35 -12.97 3.50
C ARG A 175 -34.38 -11.91 3.91
N GLU A 176 -35.04 -11.21 2.98
CA GLU A 176 -36.22 -10.42 3.35
C GLU A 176 -37.24 -11.34 4.03
N GLY A 177 -37.45 -11.13 5.33
CA GLY A 177 -38.35 -11.94 6.16
C GLY A 177 -37.75 -13.17 6.86
N LYS A 178 -36.45 -13.49 6.69
CA LYS A 178 -35.85 -14.65 7.39
C LYS A 178 -35.33 -14.27 8.79
N GLU A 179 -35.97 -14.83 9.81
CA GLU A 179 -35.64 -14.59 11.21
C GLU A 179 -34.35 -15.33 11.62
N TRP A 180 -33.40 -14.58 12.17
CA TRP A 180 -32.15 -15.11 12.73
C TRP A 180 -32.31 -15.47 14.20
N VAL A 181 -31.73 -16.60 14.59
CA VAL A 181 -31.73 -17.06 15.98
C VAL A 181 -30.31 -17.47 16.41
N TYR A 182 -30.09 -17.42 17.72
CA TYR A 182 -28.83 -17.75 18.36
C TYR A 182 -28.89 -19.12 19.02
N LEU A 183 -27.87 -19.94 18.77
CA LEU A 183 -27.72 -21.26 19.35
C LEU A 183 -26.40 -21.38 20.10
N THR A 184 -26.42 -22.19 21.14
CA THR A 184 -25.20 -22.71 21.75
C THR A 184 -25.08 -24.19 21.39
N PRO A 185 -23.86 -24.73 21.23
CA PRO A 185 -23.68 -26.11 20.76
C PRO A 185 -24.35 -27.16 21.66
N THR A 186 -24.51 -26.89 22.94
CA THR A 186 -25.01 -27.85 23.94
C THR A 186 -26.46 -27.64 24.38
N GLN A 187 -27.10 -26.51 24.07
CA GLN A 187 -28.47 -26.26 24.51
C GLN A 187 -29.51 -26.77 23.51
N ASN A 188 -30.62 -27.29 24.03
CA ASN A 188 -31.79 -27.76 23.27
C ASN A 188 -32.77 -26.65 22.89
N VAL A 189 -32.32 -25.40 23.01
CA VAL A 189 -33.16 -24.23 22.98
C VAL A 189 -32.49 -23.17 22.10
N TYR A 190 -33.27 -22.48 21.28
CA TYR A 190 -32.80 -21.33 20.51
C TYR A 190 -33.20 -20.02 21.18
N HIS A 191 -32.39 -18.99 20.94
CA HIS A 191 -32.58 -17.65 21.52
C HIS A 191 -32.85 -16.64 20.41
N ILE A 192 -33.80 -15.74 20.61
CA ILE A 192 -34.12 -14.68 19.64
C ILE A 192 -33.17 -13.50 19.81
N ARG A 193 -32.78 -13.20 21.06
CA ARG A 193 -31.92 -12.06 21.37
C ARG A 193 -30.56 -12.50 21.90
N ARG A 194 -29.51 -11.83 21.43
CA ARG A 194 -28.11 -12.11 21.82
C ARG A 194 -27.79 -11.67 23.26
N ASP A 195 -28.56 -10.74 23.79
CA ASP A 195 -28.48 -10.22 25.16
C ASP A 195 -29.24 -11.06 26.19
N CYS A 196 -29.85 -12.18 25.79
CA CYS A 196 -30.48 -13.10 26.73
C CYS A 196 -29.47 -13.51 27.81
N SER A 197 -29.89 -13.50 29.08
CA SER A 197 -29.05 -13.85 30.23
C SER A 197 -28.48 -15.26 30.20
N HIS A 198 -29.08 -16.18 29.43
CA HIS A 198 -28.53 -17.51 29.18
C HIS A 198 -27.34 -17.52 28.20
N LEU A 199 -27.22 -16.50 27.34
CA LEU A 199 -26.13 -16.32 26.40
C LEU A 199 -25.08 -15.36 26.96
N LYS A 200 -25.53 -14.17 27.38
CA LYS A 200 -24.70 -13.10 27.93
C LYS A 200 -24.81 -13.12 29.45
N ILE A 201 -23.96 -13.93 30.08
CA ILE A 201 -23.87 -14.00 31.53
C ILE A 201 -23.20 -12.75 32.09
N THR A 202 -23.73 -12.22 33.19
CA THR A 202 -23.12 -11.11 33.92
C THR A 202 -22.08 -11.67 34.90
N ILE A 203 -20.83 -11.23 34.76
CA ILE A 203 -19.72 -11.68 35.60
C ILE A 203 -19.39 -10.55 36.59
N GLN A 204 -19.31 -10.89 37.87
CA GLN A 204 -18.92 -9.97 38.94
C GLN A 204 -17.57 -10.40 39.53
N SER A 205 -16.68 -9.44 39.74
CA SER A 205 -15.43 -9.64 40.49
C SER A 205 -15.67 -9.31 41.96
N VAL A 206 -15.44 -10.27 42.84
CA VAL A 206 -15.64 -10.10 44.29
C VAL A 206 -14.39 -10.52 45.05
N THR A 207 -14.16 -9.92 46.22
CA THR A 207 -13.07 -10.31 47.11
C THR A 207 -13.30 -11.72 47.64
N ALA A 208 -12.24 -12.53 47.62
CA ALA A 208 -12.28 -13.93 48.05
C ALA A 208 -12.41 -14.04 49.57
N ASN A 209 -13.64 -14.01 50.07
CA ASN A 209 -13.94 -14.14 51.50
C ASN A 209 -14.54 -15.53 51.82
N GLY A 210 -14.44 -15.95 53.08
CA GLY A 210 -14.99 -17.24 53.54
C GLY A 210 -16.49 -17.41 53.28
N THR A 211 -17.25 -16.32 53.21
CA THR A 211 -18.68 -16.34 52.87
C THR A 211 -18.94 -16.78 51.42
N ILE A 212 -18.11 -16.34 50.48
CA ILE A 212 -18.21 -16.73 49.07
C ILE A 212 -17.88 -18.22 48.91
N GLN A 213 -16.86 -18.69 49.63
CA GLN A 213 -16.44 -20.10 49.60
C GLN A 213 -17.47 -21.07 50.22
N LYS A 214 -18.36 -20.57 51.08
CA LYS A 214 -19.50 -21.35 51.61
C LYS A 214 -20.69 -21.38 50.63
N LYS A 215 -20.88 -20.31 49.87
CA LYS A 215 -22.04 -20.16 48.96
C LYS A 215 -21.79 -20.74 47.55
N TYR A 216 -20.56 -20.68 47.06
CA TYR A 216 -20.18 -21.11 45.72
C TYR A 216 -19.13 -22.21 45.76
N GLN A 217 -19.30 -23.23 44.92
CA GLN A 217 -18.36 -24.34 44.79
C GLN A 217 -17.13 -23.92 43.96
N PRO A 218 -15.94 -24.51 44.21
CA PRO A 218 -14.77 -24.26 43.39
C PRO A 218 -14.94 -24.81 41.96
N CYS A 219 -14.72 -23.98 40.94
CA CYS A 219 -14.79 -24.45 39.55
C CYS A 219 -13.71 -25.52 39.26
N GLY A 220 -14.13 -26.69 38.73
CA GLY A 220 -13.23 -27.79 38.40
C GLY A 220 -12.17 -27.49 37.32
N HIS A 221 -12.41 -26.50 36.46
CA HIS A 221 -11.48 -26.14 35.39
C HIS A 221 -10.38 -25.18 35.86
N CYS A 222 -10.73 -24.14 36.60
CA CYS A 222 -9.79 -23.08 36.96
C CYS A 222 -9.30 -23.12 38.41
N VAL A 223 -9.98 -23.83 39.33
CA VAL A 223 -9.64 -23.84 40.75
C VAL A 223 -8.77 -25.02 41.17
N ARG A 224 -8.71 -26.14 40.42
CA ARG A 224 -7.80 -27.32 40.58
C ARG A 224 -6.94 -27.37 41.88
N LYS A 225 -7.57 -27.40 43.06
CA LYS A 225 -6.94 -27.43 44.40
C LYS A 225 -5.98 -26.26 44.74
N LYS A 226 -6.00 -25.15 44.00
CA LYS A 226 -5.24 -23.93 44.32
C LYS A 226 -6.02 -23.07 45.30
N LYS A 227 -5.31 -22.39 46.22
CA LYS A 227 -5.93 -21.38 47.08
C LYS A 227 -6.42 -20.22 46.21
N PRO A 228 -7.65 -19.70 46.44
CA PRO A 228 -8.14 -18.55 45.71
C PRO A 228 -7.24 -17.34 45.95
N GLY A 229 -7.05 -16.52 44.91
CA GLY A 229 -6.33 -15.24 45.02
C GLY A 229 -7.19 -14.19 45.74
N ALA A 230 -6.74 -12.93 45.79
CA ALA A 230 -7.47 -11.85 46.45
C ALA A 230 -8.88 -11.62 45.86
N MET A 231 -9.07 -11.89 44.56
CA MET A 231 -10.33 -11.70 43.84
C MET A 231 -10.76 -13.00 43.13
N VAL A 232 -12.06 -13.24 43.09
CA VAL A 232 -12.71 -14.33 42.35
C VAL A 232 -13.85 -13.79 41.50
N TYR A 233 -14.19 -14.53 40.45
CA TYR A 233 -15.26 -14.21 39.53
C TYR A 233 -16.46 -15.12 39.79
N ILE A 234 -17.62 -14.52 39.95
CA ILE A 234 -18.89 -15.23 40.14
C ILE A 234 -19.91 -14.74 39.11
N THR A 235 -20.93 -15.55 38.86
CA THR A 235 -22.08 -15.17 38.04
C THR A 235 -23.33 -15.18 38.92
N SER A 236 -24.33 -14.38 38.57
CA SER A 236 -25.58 -14.27 39.35
C SER A 236 -26.36 -15.58 39.42
N GLU A 237 -26.31 -16.38 38.35
CA GLU A 237 -27.06 -17.65 38.23
C GLU A 237 -26.16 -18.89 38.36
N GLY A 238 -24.85 -18.73 38.50
CA GLY A 238 -23.92 -19.85 38.65
C GLY A 238 -23.81 -20.32 40.09
N ASP A 239 -23.39 -21.56 40.27
CA ASP A 239 -23.11 -22.20 41.55
C ASP A 239 -21.61 -22.24 41.87
N CYS A 240 -20.75 -21.89 40.92
CA CYS A 240 -19.30 -21.96 41.03
C CYS A 240 -18.63 -20.57 41.08
N TYR A 241 -17.51 -20.48 41.79
CA TYR A 241 -16.57 -19.36 41.67
C TYR A 241 -15.38 -19.73 40.80
N HIS A 242 -14.82 -18.73 40.12
CA HIS A 242 -13.74 -18.88 39.15
C HIS A 242 -12.55 -17.99 39.51
N MET A 243 -11.32 -18.48 39.30
CA MET A 243 -10.10 -17.69 39.52
C MET A 243 -9.67 -16.88 38.30
N LYS A 244 -10.16 -17.24 37.10
CA LYS A 244 -9.81 -16.55 35.85
C LYS A 244 -11.07 -16.13 35.12
N ILE A 245 -11.09 -14.90 34.62
CA ILE A 245 -12.20 -14.37 33.83
C ILE A 245 -12.35 -15.06 32.46
N ASP A 246 -11.26 -15.64 31.94
CA ASP A 246 -11.20 -16.32 30.65
C ASP A 246 -11.53 -17.82 30.73
N CYS A 247 -11.94 -18.31 31.91
CA CYS A 247 -12.30 -19.70 32.16
C CYS A 247 -13.37 -20.18 31.18
N SER A 248 -13.21 -21.39 30.62
CA SER A 248 -14.17 -21.99 29.69
C SER A 248 -15.58 -22.07 30.29
N GLY A 249 -15.70 -22.31 31.60
CA GLY A 249 -17.00 -22.28 32.31
C GLY A 249 -17.72 -20.93 32.32
N LEU A 250 -17.01 -19.82 32.07
CA LEU A 250 -17.57 -18.46 31.95
C LEU A 250 -17.80 -18.07 30.48
N LYS A 251 -17.25 -18.80 29.52
CA LYS A 251 -17.41 -18.52 28.09
C LYS A 251 -18.57 -19.32 27.51
N ARG A 252 -19.40 -18.68 26.68
CA ARG A 252 -20.45 -19.34 25.90
C ARG A 252 -20.16 -19.16 24.41
N THR A 253 -19.99 -20.25 23.68
CA THR A 253 -19.90 -20.22 22.22
C THR A 253 -21.31 -20.05 21.66
N VAL A 254 -21.52 -19.00 20.87
CA VAL A 254 -22.83 -18.66 20.30
C VAL A 254 -22.72 -18.63 18.77
N TYR A 255 -23.55 -19.43 18.12
CA TYR A 255 -23.72 -19.46 16.67
C TYR A 255 -24.98 -18.69 16.29
N MET A 256 -24.93 -18.00 15.14
CA MET A 256 -26.08 -17.33 14.55
C MET A 256 -26.50 -18.14 13.33
N VAL A 257 -27.75 -18.60 13.33
CA VAL A 257 -28.29 -19.49 12.29
C VAL A 257 -29.71 -19.07 11.91
N LEU A 258 -30.16 -19.48 10.73
CA LEU A 258 -31.53 -19.21 10.29
C LEU A 258 -32.51 -20.05 11.11
N LYS A 259 -33.64 -19.48 11.53
CA LYS A 259 -34.66 -20.20 12.31
C LYS A 259 -35.14 -21.50 11.65
N GLU A 260 -35.19 -21.53 10.32
CA GLU A 260 -35.52 -22.71 9.51
C GLU A 260 -34.58 -23.90 9.74
N GLN A 261 -33.33 -23.66 10.13
CA GLN A 261 -32.34 -24.71 10.41
C GLN A 261 -32.52 -25.32 11.81
N VAL A 262 -33.42 -24.77 12.61
CA VAL A 262 -33.53 -25.03 14.06
C VAL A 262 -34.88 -25.64 14.44
N LYS A 263 -35.62 -26.19 13.45
CA LYS A 263 -37.00 -26.70 13.59
C LYS A 263 -37.23 -27.66 14.77
N THR A 264 -36.20 -28.38 15.23
CA THR A 264 -36.31 -29.37 16.31
C THR A 264 -36.07 -28.82 17.73
N LYS A 265 -35.58 -27.58 17.87
CA LYS A 265 -35.28 -26.99 19.19
C LYS A 265 -36.39 -26.04 19.63
N ARG A 266 -36.64 -25.99 20.93
CA ARG A 266 -37.67 -25.13 21.53
C ARG A 266 -37.18 -23.68 21.63
N ALA A 267 -38.10 -22.72 21.66
CA ALA A 267 -37.77 -21.33 21.94
C ALA A 267 -37.39 -21.16 23.41
N CYS A 268 -36.46 -20.25 23.71
CA CYS A 268 -36.10 -19.95 25.10
C CYS A 268 -37.26 -19.29 25.84
N ALA A 269 -37.56 -19.76 27.05
CA ALA A 269 -38.62 -19.17 27.86
C ALA A 269 -38.40 -17.68 28.17
N ARG A 270 -37.15 -17.23 28.30
CA ARG A 270 -36.82 -15.83 28.65
C ARG A 270 -36.86 -14.87 27.46
N CYS A 271 -36.39 -15.29 26.28
CA CYS A 271 -36.30 -14.39 25.11
C CYS A 271 -37.17 -14.81 23.93
N GLY A 272 -37.78 -15.98 23.99
CA GLY A 272 -38.64 -16.58 22.97
C GLY A 272 -40.07 -16.81 23.42
N GLY A 273 -40.42 -16.50 24.67
CA GLY A 273 -41.80 -16.42 25.12
C GLY A 273 -42.48 -15.19 24.54
N LYS A 274 -43.31 -15.40 23.51
CA LYS A 274 -44.53 -14.61 23.31
C LYS A 274 -45.69 -15.50 23.72
#